data_AF-A0A5N6L9I0-F1
#
_entry.id   AF-A0A5N6L9I0-F1
#
_cell.length_a   1.000
_cell.length_b   1.000
_cell.length_c   1.000
_cell.angle_alpha   90.00
_cell.angle_beta   90.00
_cell.angle_gamma   90.00
#
_symmetry.space_group_name_H-M   'P 1'
#
loop_
_entity.id
_entity.type
_entity.pdbx_description
1 polymer ?
#
loop_
_entity_poly.entity_id
_entity_poly.type
_entity_poly.pdbx_seq_one_letter_code
_entity_poly.pdbx_strand_id
1 'polypeptide(L)'
;MPLKVNLFGWRVAKDELMSLCEIKLQTLDHGTCKRWFGISIDCGASGSYTDENTIVWKGDNDLIATGVAHVVQSNYSVSRALDTLRVFTGRKKNCYSIEVEEGEKVLVRAGFNYGNYDQKSTPPNFDLHFDGNFWINVNASGLKIYETIYVAKKKVISVCVAQTKPDQFPFISTLEVRGLDSQLYNKIGANYALLLNSRFAYAANQTIRFPLDPYDRIWVPGVSTNLENLKNDASIINVDVPDNPPQAVLQNAVATRNTSQMITLGLGTLNYPIRHPAYINWYFSEVKQLNSSEIRSFRVFKNNLPFSLPIVPRFGKVVEYFFSNLSITIDTNFSLDPLGDSTHPPLINAGEFFSISDALTDGTNNNDVEGLASLQNAFSVLREWNGDPCLPAPYSWEWINCTGDTIPRVTSLNLNGFNLTGPLPDFSKMDALETIDLRNNSLTGPVPNFLGTLPNLKQLNLADNQFSGYIPRSLSRKSMLNISYTGNPVLRSGKSERSKLPIILGVTIPVVFIFAIAVILVTRHNRRKGSLLSHPENASNNGMRTRGVGIELNGNSEERFYRSPTPLLGEG
;
A
#
# COMPACT_ATOMS: atom_id res chain seq x y z
N MET A 1 -14.98 27.32 31.37
CA MET A 1 -14.21 26.06 31.46
C MET A 1 -14.65 25.16 30.31
N PRO A 2 -13.75 24.63 29.48
CA PRO A 2 -14.13 23.81 28.33
C PRO A 2 -14.41 22.36 28.75
N LEU A 3 -15.48 21.78 28.19
CA LEU A 3 -15.69 20.32 28.21
C LEU A 3 -14.66 19.67 27.29
N LYS A 4 -13.85 18.76 27.83
CA LYS A 4 -12.98 17.90 27.04
C LYS A 4 -13.85 16.92 26.24
N VAL A 5 -13.87 17.06 24.91
CA VAL A 5 -14.33 15.97 24.03
C VAL A 5 -13.21 14.94 23.95
N ASN A 6 -13.49 13.72 24.43
CA ASN A 6 -12.51 12.63 24.38
C ASN A 6 -12.35 12.11 22.95
N LEU A 7 -11.14 12.21 22.41
CA LEU A 7 -10.70 11.46 21.23
C LEU A 7 -10.47 9.98 21.61
N PHE A 8 -11.54 9.20 21.66
CA PHE A 8 -11.49 7.73 21.67
C PHE A 8 -12.69 7.18 20.89
N GLY A 9 -12.56 7.16 19.56
CA GLY A 9 -13.59 6.72 18.61
C GLY A 9 -13.06 5.73 17.56
N TRP A 10 -12.02 4.97 17.89
CA TRP A 10 -11.42 3.94 17.01
C TRP A 10 -11.08 2.70 17.84
N ARG A 11 -12.12 1.98 18.31
CA ARG A 11 -11.97 0.71 19.04
C ARG A 11 -13.22 -0.19 19.01
N VAL A 12 -13.95 -0.19 17.89
CA VAL A 12 -15.02 -1.17 17.60
C VAL A 12 -14.90 -1.55 16.13
N ALA A 13 -14.28 -2.71 15.86
CA ALA A 13 -14.17 -3.41 14.55
C ALA A 13 -13.05 -4.49 14.55
N LYS A 14 -12.25 -4.62 15.62
CA LYS A 14 -11.10 -5.54 15.68
C LYS A 14 -11.38 -6.87 16.39
N ASP A 15 -12.39 -6.91 17.25
CA ASP A 15 -12.61 -8.04 18.18
C ASP A 15 -13.73 -9.01 17.75
N GLU A 16 -14.44 -8.75 16.64
CA GLU A 16 -15.48 -9.66 16.09
C GLU A 16 -15.04 -10.46 14.84
N LEU A 17 -13.79 -10.33 14.39
CA LEU A 17 -13.21 -11.12 13.29
C LEU A 17 -12.19 -12.18 13.74
N MET A 18 -12.05 -12.41 15.05
CA MET A 18 -11.08 -13.33 15.64
C MET A 18 -11.60 -14.78 15.82
N SER A 19 -12.67 -15.18 15.12
CA SER A 19 -13.38 -16.45 15.35
C SER A 19 -13.31 -17.48 14.21
N LEU A 20 -12.36 -17.34 13.27
CA LEU A 20 -12.15 -18.30 12.16
C LEU A 20 -10.66 -18.67 11.96
N CYS A 21 -9.85 -18.61 13.02
CA CYS A 21 -8.49 -19.18 13.02
C CYS A 21 -8.46 -20.66 13.49
N GLU A 22 -9.63 -21.31 13.55
CA GLU A 22 -9.76 -22.75 13.74
C GLU A 22 -10.45 -23.37 12.52
N ILE A 23 -9.65 -23.89 11.60
CA ILE A 23 -9.83 -25.20 10.91
C ILE A 23 -8.59 -25.42 10.02
N LYS A 24 -7.75 -26.38 10.41
CA LYS A 24 -6.61 -26.93 9.66
C LYS A 24 -5.49 -25.97 9.23
N LEU A 25 -4.68 -25.53 10.19
CA LEU A 25 -3.24 -25.38 9.97
C LEU A 25 -2.51 -26.58 10.58
N GLN A 26 -1.88 -27.41 9.75
CA GLN A 26 -0.79 -28.28 10.22
C GLN A 26 0.51 -27.47 10.14
N THR A 27 1.09 -27.20 11.32
CA THR A 27 2.50 -26.86 11.56
C THR A 27 3.13 -25.76 10.70
N LEU A 28 3.17 -24.54 11.24
CA LEU A 28 4.36 -23.69 11.19
C LEU A 28 4.47 -22.96 12.54
N ASP A 29 5.68 -22.92 13.10
CA ASP A 29 5.93 -22.57 14.51
C ASP A 29 6.30 -21.09 14.71
N HIS A 30 6.09 -20.62 15.94
CA HIS A 30 6.56 -19.36 16.53
C HIS A 30 6.16 -18.02 15.87
N GLY A 31 5.19 -17.35 16.50
CA GLY A 31 5.19 -15.88 16.63
C GLY A 31 4.11 -15.12 15.85
N THR A 32 3.09 -14.65 16.58
CA THR A 32 2.08 -13.67 16.11
C THR A 32 1.38 -14.00 14.78
N CYS A 33 0.30 -14.79 14.86
CA CYS A 33 -0.68 -14.87 13.77
C CYS A 33 -1.39 -13.51 13.60
N LYS A 34 -0.84 -12.65 12.74
CA LYS A 34 -1.49 -11.46 12.19
C LYS A 34 -1.37 -11.50 10.67
N ARG A 35 -1.71 -12.64 10.07
CA ARG A 35 -1.78 -12.80 8.60
C ARG A 35 -2.93 -11.93 8.11
N TRP A 36 -2.60 -10.78 7.52
CA TRP A 36 -3.59 -9.91 6.91
C TRP A 36 -4.21 -10.66 5.73
N PHE A 37 -5.52 -10.91 5.79
CA PHE A 37 -6.24 -11.72 4.80
C PHE A 37 -6.60 -10.96 3.52
N GLY A 38 -6.06 -9.75 3.35
CA GLY A 38 -6.41 -8.87 2.24
C GLY A 38 -7.70 -8.08 2.46
N ILE A 39 -8.10 -7.37 1.41
CA ILE A 39 -9.40 -6.70 1.29
C ILE A 39 -9.97 -6.95 -0.12
N SER A 40 -11.28 -7.11 -0.23
CA SER A 40 -11.99 -7.21 -1.51
C SER A 40 -13.13 -6.20 -1.51
N ILE A 41 -13.14 -5.35 -2.54
CA ILE A 41 -14.00 -4.17 -2.64
C ILE A 41 -14.87 -4.30 -3.89
N ASP A 42 -16.18 -4.23 -3.68
CA ASP A 42 -17.23 -4.15 -4.72
C ASP A 42 -17.58 -2.66 -4.90
N CYS A 43 -17.03 -2.05 -5.95
CA CYS A 43 -16.99 -0.60 -6.12
C CYS A 43 -18.32 -0.07 -6.64
N GLY A 44 -19.06 0.66 -5.80
CA GLY A 44 -20.43 1.09 -6.07
C GLY A 44 -21.48 0.35 -5.23
N ALA A 45 -21.11 -0.75 -4.56
CA ALA A 45 -21.98 -1.41 -3.59
C ALA A 45 -22.00 -0.69 -2.23
N SER A 46 -23.07 -0.91 -1.45
CA SER A 46 -23.32 -0.25 -0.17
C SER A 46 -23.30 -1.18 1.06
N GLY A 47 -22.99 -2.46 0.88
CA GLY A 47 -22.97 -3.46 1.95
C GLY A 47 -21.86 -4.50 1.77
N SER A 48 -21.87 -5.55 2.59
CA SER A 48 -20.93 -6.66 2.49
C SER A 48 -21.64 -7.98 2.19
N TYR A 49 -20.90 -8.92 1.60
CA TYR A 49 -21.35 -10.30 1.39
C TYR A 49 -20.14 -11.24 1.29
N THR A 50 -20.39 -12.55 1.37
CA THR A 50 -19.39 -13.58 1.10
C THR A 50 -19.74 -14.28 -0.22
N ASP A 51 -18.77 -14.49 -1.09
CA ASP A 51 -18.95 -15.18 -2.38
C ASP A 51 -18.77 -16.71 -2.28
N GLU A 52 -18.92 -17.41 -3.39
CA GLU A 52 -18.73 -18.86 -3.51
C GLU A 52 -17.29 -19.34 -3.23
N ASN A 53 -16.32 -18.43 -3.27
CA ASN A 53 -14.91 -18.67 -2.95
C ASN A 53 -14.60 -18.41 -1.47
N THR A 54 -15.63 -18.14 -0.65
CA THR A 54 -15.56 -17.70 0.75
C THR A 54 -14.84 -16.36 0.97
N ILE A 55 -14.75 -15.52 -0.07
CA ILE A 55 -14.17 -14.17 0.00
C ILE A 55 -15.22 -13.17 0.48
N VAL A 56 -14.87 -12.37 1.49
CA VAL A 56 -15.72 -11.29 1.99
C VAL A 56 -15.50 -10.03 1.16
N TRP A 57 -16.52 -9.66 0.39
CA TRP A 57 -16.58 -8.41 -0.37
C TRP A 57 -17.24 -7.31 0.47
N LYS A 58 -16.76 -6.07 0.32
CA LYS A 58 -17.31 -4.87 0.97
C LYS A 58 -17.56 -3.76 -0.04
N GLY A 59 -18.65 -3.03 0.14
CA GLY A 59 -18.89 -1.75 -0.53
C GLY A 59 -17.82 -0.70 -0.20
N ASP A 60 -17.70 0.30 -1.05
CA ASP A 60 -16.55 1.21 -1.11
C ASP A 60 -16.81 2.63 -0.55
N ASN A 61 -18.01 2.89 -0.03
CA ASN A 61 -18.42 4.20 0.47
C ASN A 61 -17.50 4.79 1.57
N ASP A 62 -16.90 3.94 2.41
CA ASP A 62 -15.96 4.38 3.47
C ASP A 62 -14.54 4.62 2.95
N LEU A 63 -14.23 4.19 1.71
CA LEU A 63 -12.89 4.26 1.10
C LEU A 63 -12.76 5.38 0.07
N ILE A 64 -13.87 5.84 -0.52
CA ILE A 64 -13.87 6.92 -1.51
C ILE A 64 -15.14 7.77 -1.43
N ALA A 65 -14.96 9.09 -1.26
CA ALA A 65 -16.05 10.05 -1.15
C ALA A 65 -16.56 10.58 -2.50
N THR A 66 -15.81 10.35 -3.59
CA THR A 66 -16.10 10.88 -4.93
C THR A 66 -16.70 9.82 -5.86
N GLY A 67 -17.27 10.28 -6.97
CA GLY A 67 -17.84 9.40 -7.99
C GLY A 67 -19.26 8.91 -7.69
N VAL A 68 -19.89 8.34 -8.70
CA VAL A 68 -21.30 7.89 -8.69
C VAL A 68 -21.34 6.37 -8.89
N ALA A 69 -22.09 5.68 -8.04
CA ALA A 69 -22.33 4.25 -8.15
C ALA A 69 -23.39 3.95 -9.23
N HIS A 70 -23.13 2.94 -10.05
CA HIS A 70 -24.06 2.42 -11.06
C HIS A 70 -24.14 0.90 -10.99
N VAL A 71 -25.34 0.36 -11.28
CA VAL A 71 -25.57 -1.08 -11.47
C VAL A 71 -25.30 -1.44 -12.93
N VAL A 72 -24.66 -2.58 -13.14
CA VAL A 72 -24.26 -3.11 -14.44
C VAL A 72 -25.13 -4.32 -14.78
N GLN A 73 -25.81 -4.29 -15.93
CA GLN A 73 -26.56 -5.44 -16.43
C GLN A 73 -25.74 -6.17 -17.48
N SER A 74 -24.98 -7.19 -17.06
CA SER A 74 -24.16 -8.00 -17.96
C SER A 74 -25.00 -9.04 -18.69
N ASN A 75 -24.87 -9.15 -20.01
CA ASN A 75 -25.53 -10.18 -20.83
C ASN A 75 -24.90 -11.59 -20.67
N TYR A 76 -24.00 -11.77 -19.72
CA TYR A 76 -23.20 -12.96 -19.49
C TYR A 76 -22.94 -13.11 -17.98
N SER A 77 -22.79 -14.35 -17.52
CA SER A 77 -22.53 -14.65 -16.10
C SER A 77 -21.16 -14.09 -15.68
N VAL A 78 -21.16 -13.17 -14.72
CA VAL A 78 -19.96 -12.62 -14.07
C VAL A 78 -20.04 -12.87 -12.57
N SER A 79 -18.93 -12.67 -11.85
CA SER A 79 -18.98 -12.57 -10.40
C SER A 79 -19.84 -11.37 -10.00
N ARG A 80 -20.64 -11.51 -8.94
CA ARG A 80 -21.48 -10.46 -8.36
C ARG A 80 -20.74 -9.13 -8.13
N ALA A 81 -19.44 -9.20 -7.82
CA ALA A 81 -18.60 -8.01 -7.60
C ALA A 81 -18.41 -7.14 -8.87
N LEU A 82 -18.82 -7.65 -10.05
CA LEU A 82 -18.78 -6.97 -11.34
C LEU A 82 -20.17 -6.49 -11.79
N ASP A 83 -21.20 -6.65 -10.96
CA ASP A 83 -22.56 -6.14 -11.19
C ASP A 83 -22.71 -4.68 -10.73
N THR A 84 -21.69 -4.09 -10.09
CA THR A 84 -21.63 -2.66 -9.82
C THR A 84 -20.33 -2.02 -10.33
N LEU A 85 -20.36 -0.70 -10.50
CA LEU A 85 -19.18 0.11 -10.75
C LEU A 85 -19.33 1.50 -10.14
N ARG A 86 -18.21 2.16 -9.85
CA ARG A 86 -18.14 3.57 -9.47
C ARG A 86 -17.46 4.40 -10.57
N VAL A 87 -18.16 5.42 -11.06
CA VAL A 87 -17.73 6.32 -12.14
C VAL A 87 -17.24 7.65 -11.57
N PHE A 88 -16.13 8.18 -12.09
CA PHE A 88 -15.58 9.46 -11.67
C PHE A 88 -15.70 10.52 -12.77
N THR A 89 -16.62 11.47 -12.57
CA THR A 89 -16.91 12.54 -13.54
C THR A 89 -16.31 13.90 -13.20
N GLY A 90 -16.01 14.16 -11.91
CA GLY A 90 -15.66 15.50 -11.42
C GLY A 90 -14.17 15.83 -11.30
N ARG A 91 -13.26 14.86 -11.42
CA ARG A 91 -11.83 14.99 -11.08
C ARG A 91 -10.96 14.21 -12.05
N LYS A 92 -9.76 14.72 -12.36
CA LYS A 92 -8.85 14.07 -13.31
C LYS A 92 -8.21 12.80 -12.77
N LYS A 93 -8.00 12.69 -11.45
CA LYS A 93 -7.45 11.51 -10.79
C LYS A 93 -8.25 11.20 -9.52
N ASN A 94 -8.67 9.95 -9.36
CA ASN A 94 -9.43 9.49 -8.20
C ASN A 94 -8.74 8.22 -7.68
N CYS A 95 -8.49 8.16 -6.37
CA CYS A 95 -7.64 7.15 -5.76
C CYS A 95 -8.32 6.53 -4.54
N TYR A 96 -8.27 5.20 -4.45
CA TYR A 96 -8.50 4.45 -3.23
C TYR A 96 -7.20 4.43 -2.42
N SER A 97 -7.32 4.49 -1.10
CA SER A 97 -6.21 4.38 -0.14
C SER A 97 -6.43 3.14 0.72
N ILE A 98 -5.49 2.19 0.72
CA ILE A 98 -5.60 0.89 1.41
C ILE A 98 -4.45 0.76 2.41
N GLU A 99 -4.78 0.50 3.68
CA GLU A 99 -3.77 0.24 4.73
C GLU A 99 -3.04 -1.09 4.50
N VAL A 100 -1.72 -1.07 4.64
CA VAL A 100 -0.80 -2.23 4.55
C VAL A 100 0.37 -2.03 5.53
N GLU A 101 1.23 -3.02 5.72
CA GLU A 101 2.50 -2.80 6.42
C GLU A 101 3.60 -2.31 5.45
N GLU A 102 4.51 -1.46 5.94
CA GLU A 102 5.64 -0.97 5.14
C GLU A 102 6.64 -2.09 4.88
N GLY A 103 7.02 -2.30 3.62
CA GLY A 103 7.81 -3.46 3.19
C GLY A 103 6.99 -4.72 2.93
N GLU A 104 5.65 -4.69 3.08
CA GLU A 104 4.78 -5.81 2.73
C GLU A 104 4.79 -6.07 1.22
N LYS A 105 4.90 -7.34 0.82
CA LYS A 105 4.73 -7.74 -0.58
C LYS A 105 3.23 -7.93 -0.83
N VAL A 106 2.67 -7.12 -1.72
CA VAL A 106 1.23 -7.10 -1.99
C VAL A 106 0.94 -7.53 -3.43
N LEU A 107 -0.15 -8.28 -3.59
CA LEU A 107 -0.84 -8.49 -4.87
C LEU A 107 -2.02 -7.53 -4.90
N VAL A 108 -2.09 -6.69 -5.93
CA VAL A 108 -3.20 -5.76 -6.18
C VAL A 108 -3.88 -6.17 -7.49
N ARG A 109 -5.21 -6.31 -7.47
CA ARG A 109 -6.01 -6.65 -8.65
C ARG A 109 -7.17 -5.66 -8.80
N ALA A 110 -7.29 -5.07 -9.99
CA ALA A 110 -8.36 -4.13 -10.33
C ALA A 110 -9.20 -4.67 -11.49
N GLY A 111 -10.53 -4.69 -11.32
CA GLY A 111 -11.49 -5.19 -12.30
C GLY A 111 -12.40 -4.09 -12.83
N PHE A 112 -12.74 -4.20 -14.12
CA PHE A 112 -13.48 -3.20 -14.89
C PHE A 112 -14.51 -3.88 -15.79
N ASN A 113 -15.79 -3.74 -15.47
CA ASN A 113 -16.90 -4.22 -16.28
C ASN A 113 -17.81 -3.05 -16.69
N TYR A 114 -17.54 -2.41 -17.84
CA TYR A 114 -18.34 -1.25 -18.29
C TYR A 114 -19.83 -1.59 -18.44
N GLY A 115 -20.13 -2.78 -18.97
CA GLY A 115 -21.48 -3.32 -19.21
C GLY A 115 -22.54 -2.33 -19.74
N ASN A 116 -22.11 -1.29 -20.47
CA ASN A 116 -22.98 -0.25 -21.03
C ASN A 116 -23.88 0.47 -20.00
N TYR A 117 -23.38 0.71 -18.78
CA TYR A 117 -24.16 1.32 -17.68
C TYR A 117 -24.81 2.68 -18.04
N ASP A 118 -24.21 3.44 -18.97
CA ASP A 118 -24.70 4.74 -19.43
C ASP A 118 -25.44 4.70 -20.79
N GLN A 119 -25.68 3.49 -21.31
CA GLN A 119 -26.42 3.21 -22.56
C GLN A 119 -25.79 3.78 -23.84
N LYS A 120 -24.57 4.34 -23.80
CA LYS A 120 -23.92 4.97 -24.97
C LYS A 120 -23.26 3.98 -25.92
N SER A 121 -22.96 2.77 -25.46
CA SER A 121 -22.18 1.73 -26.17
C SER A 121 -20.76 2.18 -26.54
N THR A 122 -20.21 3.17 -25.81
CA THR A 122 -18.89 3.77 -26.04
C THR A 122 -18.03 3.65 -24.78
N PRO A 123 -17.37 2.49 -24.55
CA PRO A 123 -16.50 2.31 -23.39
C PRO A 123 -15.37 3.35 -23.37
N PRO A 124 -15.09 3.98 -22.21
CA PRO A 124 -14.03 4.98 -22.09
C PRO A 124 -12.63 4.33 -22.06
N ASN A 125 -11.60 5.13 -22.39
CA ASN A 125 -10.21 4.78 -22.12
C ASN A 125 -9.64 5.73 -21.05
N PHE A 126 -8.96 5.17 -20.06
CA PHE A 126 -8.41 5.92 -18.94
C PHE A 126 -7.17 5.22 -18.38
N ASP A 127 -6.31 5.95 -17.66
CA ASP A 127 -5.11 5.35 -17.09
C ASP A 127 -5.39 4.78 -15.70
N LEU A 128 -4.80 3.62 -15.41
CA LEU A 128 -4.76 2.98 -14.11
C LEU A 128 -3.35 3.15 -13.53
N HIS A 129 -3.27 3.48 -12.25
CA HIS A 129 -2.03 3.74 -11.53
C HIS A 129 -2.00 3.02 -10.18
N PHE A 130 -0.81 2.73 -9.66
CA PHE A 130 -0.59 2.31 -8.28
C PHE A 130 0.61 3.07 -7.67
N ASP A 131 0.47 3.63 -6.48
CA ASP A 131 1.54 4.34 -5.74
C ASP A 131 2.35 5.36 -6.54
N GLY A 132 1.64 6.16 -7.35
CA GLY A 132 2.26 7.16 -8.23
C GLY A 132 2.90 6.59 -9.50
N ASN A 133 2.89 5.28 -9.71
CA ASN A 133 3.41 4.60 -10.89
C ASN A 133 2.32 4.39 -11.95
N PHE A 134 2.69 4.50 -13.22
CA PHE A 134 1.79 4.19 -14.34
C PHE A 134 1.67 2.67 -14.56
N TRP A 135 0.46 2.12 -14.37
CA TRP A 135 0.19 0.70 -14.51
C TRP A 135 -0.15 0.32 -15.96
N ILE A 136 -1.25 0.86 -16.50
CA ILE A 136 -1.72 0.56 -17.86
C ILE A 136 -2.81 1.55 -18.30
N ASN A 137 -2.99 1.73 -19.61
CA ASN A 137 -4.20 2.35 -20.15
C ASN A 137 -5.32 1.30 -20.24
N VAL A 138 -6.38 1.49 -19.46
CA VAL A 138 -7.56 0.62 -19.43
C VAL A 138 -8.41 0.92 -20.66
N ASN A 139 -8.48 -0.05 -21.58
CA ASN A 139 -9.49 -0.06 -22.64
C ASN A 139 -10.71 -0.84 -22.13
N ALA A 140 -11.77 -0.14 -21.75
CA ALA A 140 -12.95 -0.72 -21.10
C ALA A 140 -13.90 -1.52 -22.03
N SER A 141 -13.41 -1.97 -23.19
CA SER A 141 -14.15 -2.89 -24.07
C SER A 141 -14.22 -4.29 -23.49
N GLY A 142 -15.40 -4.65 -22.96
CA GLY A 142 -15.64 -5.91 -22.25
C GLY A 142 -15.02 -5.93 -20.85
N LEU A 143 -15.06 -7.09 -20.20
CA LEU A 143 -14.44 -7.29 -18.89
C LEU A 143 -12.91 -7.21 -18.99
N LYS A 144 -12.29 -6.34 -18.17
CA LYS A 144 -10.83 -6.31 -17.94
C LYS A 144 -10.53 -6.58 -16.48
N ILE A 145 -9.46 -7.33 -16.23
CA ILE A 145 -8.89 -7.57 -14.91
C ILE A 145 -7.38 -7.41 -15.06
N TYR A 146 -6.78 -6.54 -14.26
CA TYR A 146 -5.34 -6.32 -14.22
C TYR A 146 -4.82 -6.70 -12.84
N GLU A 147 -3.68 -7.38 -12.77
CA GLU A 147 -3.03 -7.77 -11.51
C GLU A 147 -1.56 -7.30 -11.51
N THR A 148 -1.10 -6.80 -10.37
CA THR A 148 0.31 -6.47 -10.13
C THR A 148 0.77 -6.96 -8.77
N ILE A 149 2.05 -7.31 -8.65
CA ILE A 149 2.69 -7.72 -7.40
C ILE A 149 3.91 -6.83 -7.18
N TYR A 150 3.98 -6.17 -6.02
CA TYR A 150 5.11 -5.28 -5.67
C TYR A 150 5.32 -5.21 -4.16
N VAL A 151 6.37 -4.50 -3.72
CA VAL A 151 6.64 -4.25 -2.30
C VAL A 151 6.18 -2.84 -1.94
N ALA A 152 5.28 -2.72 -0.97
CA ALA A 152 4.74 -1.44 -0.52
C ALA A 152 5.83 -0.59 0.17
N LYS A 153 6.09 0.61 -0.34
CA LYS A 153 7.09 1.54 0.22
C LYS A 153 6.58 2.37 1.41
N LYS A 154 5.27 2.30 1.70
CA LYS A 154 4.57 3.10 2.72
C LYS A 154 3.46 2.24 3.34
N LYS A 155 2.95 2.63 4.51
CA LYS A 155 1.86 1.93 5.25
C LYS A 155 0.46 2.09 4.64
N VAL A 156 0.38 2.81 3.53
CA VAL A 156 -0.84 2.98 2.76
C VAL A 156 -0.41 2.87 1.30
N ILE A 157 -1.02 1.95 0.57
CA ILE A 157 -0.95 1.93 -0.90
C ILE A 157 -2.14 2.68 -1.49
N SER A 158 -1.98 3.12 -2.72
CA SER A 158 -2.97 3.86 -3.47
C SER A 158 -3.19 3.24 -4.84
N VAL A 159 -4.45 3.08 -5.23
CA VAL A 159 -4.83 2.63 -6.58
C VAL A 159 -5.73 3.69 -7.19
N CYS A 160 -5.30 4.25 -8.32
CA CYS A 160 -5.94 5.41 -8.91
C CYS A 160 -6.39 5.15 -10.34
N VAL A 161 -7.52 5.75 -10.71
CA VAL A 161 -7.99 5.86 -12.10
C VAL A 161 -7.96 7.31 -12.54
N ALA A 162 -7.46 7.57 -13.75
CA ALA A 162 -7.19 8.91 -14.25
C ALA A 162 -7.73 9.19 -15.66
N GLN A 163 -8.43 10.31 -15.81
CA GLN A 163 -9.08 10.72 -17.05
C GLN A 163 -8.05 11.21 -18.09
N THR A 164 -7.89 10.43 -19.16
CA THR A 164 -6.94 10.76 -20.25
C THR A 164 -7.49 11.80 -21.23
N LYS A 165 -8.82 11.83 -21.42
CA LYS A 165 -9.52 12.66 -22.41
C LYS A 165 -10.83 13.20 -21.84
N PRO A 166 -11.29 14.40 -22.25
CA PRO A 166 -12.63 14.88 -21.97
C PRO A 166 -13.70 13.82 -22.29
N ASP A 167 -14.73 13.77 -21.47
CA ASP A 167 -15.90 12.87 -21.57
C ASP A 167 -15.60 11.34 -21.54
N GLN A 168 -14.33 10.93 -21.44
CA GLN A 168 -13.92 9.55 -21.17
C GLN A 168 -13.75 9.33 -19.65
N PHE A 169 -14.88 9.19 -18.95
CA PHE A 169 -14.89 9.10 -17.50
C PHE A 169 -14.31 7.76 -16.99
N PRO A 170 -13.29 7.79 -16.10
CA PRO A 170 -12.77 6.58 -15.47
C PRO A 170 -13.81 5.94 -14.55
N PHE A 171 -13.74 4.62 -14.41
CA PHE A 171 -14.53 3.86 -13.45
C PHE A 171 -13.73 2.67 -12.90
N ILE A 172 -14.24 2.02 -11.86
CA ILE A 172 -13.75 0.73 -11.37
C ILE A 172 -14.93 -0.12 -10.88
N SER A 173 -14.85 -1.44 -11.04
CA SER A 173 -15.86 -2.39 -10.55
C SER A 173 -15.37 -3.16 -9.34
N THR A 174 -14.12 -3.64 -9.35
CA THR A 174 -13.53 -4.34 -8.21
C THR A 174 -12.13 -3.86 -7.88
N LEU A 175 -11.79 -3.87 -6.59
CA LEU A 175 -10.42 -3.74 -6.11
C LEU A 175 -10.14 -4.81 -5.05
N GLU A 176 -9.20 -5.69 -5.33
CA GLU A 176 -8.72 -6.71 -4.40
C GLU A 176 -7.25 -6.44 -4.06
N VAL A 177 -6.88 -6.57 -2.79
CA VAL A 177 -5.48 -6.57 -2.35
C VAL A 177 -5.24 -7.78 -1.45
N ARG A 178 -4.08 -8.42 -1.57
CA ARG A 178 -3.65 -9.59 -0.77
C ARG A 178 -2.21 -9.43 -0.32
N GLY A 179 -1.93 -9.78 0.94
CA GLY A 179 -0.55 -9.93 1.42
C GLY A 179 0.05 -11.24 0.92
N LEU A 180 1.26 -11.18 0.36
CA LEU A 180 2.04 -12.34 -0.06
C LEU A 180 3.19 -12.60 0.91
N ASP A 181 3.65 -13.85 0.97
CA ASP A 181 4.89 -14.14 1.68
C ASP A 181 6.07 -13.46 0.96
N SER A 182 6.99 -12.91 1.75
CA SER A 182 8.25 -12.30 1.30
C SER A 182 9.03 -13.11 0.27
N GLN A 183 8.97 -14.45 0.31
CA GLN A 183 9.75 -15.35 -0.52
C GLN A 183 9.18 -15.57 -1.93
N LEU A 184 7.86 -15.41 -2.12
CA LEU A 184 7.23 -15.54 -3.44
C LEU A 184 7.81 -14.49 -4.39
N TYR A 185 8.27 -14.90 -5.57
CA TYR A 185 8.86 -14.01 -6.59
C TYR A 185 10.10 -13.23 -6.09
N ASN A 186 10.86 -13.76 -5.13
CA ASN A 186 12.03 -13.08 -4.54
C ASN A 186 13.20 -12.80 -5.51
N LYS A 187 13.10 -13.25 -6.77
CA LYS A 187 14.04 -12.95 -7.85
C LYS A 187 13.89 -11.53 -8.41
N ILE A 188 12.79 -10.84 -8.09
CA ILE A 188 12.54 -9.45 -8.45
C ILE A 188 12.84 -8.57 -7.23
N GLY A 189 13.68 -7.54 -7.44
CA GLY A 189 14.01 -6.58 -6.39
C GLY A 189 12.81 -5.72 -6.00
N ALA A 190 12.74 -5.32 -4.73
CA ALA A 190 11.62 -4.56 -4.16
C ALA A 190 11.30 -3.21 -4.86
N ASN A 191 12.23 -2.68 -5.66
CA ASN A 191 12.05 -1.47 -6.46
C ASN A 191 11.35 -1.72 -7.82
N TYR A 192 10.83 -2.92 -8.08
CA TYR A 192 10.11 -3.24 -9.31
C TYR A 192 8.79 -3.96 -8.99
N ALA A 193 7.79 -3.76 -9.85
CA ALA A 193 6.55 -4.51 -9.83
C ALA A 193 6.56 -5.59 -10.91
N LEU A 194 5.93 -6.72 -10.60
CA LEU A 194 5.46 -7.69 -11.58
C LEU A 194 4.07 -7.26 -12.06
N LEU A 195 3.87 -7.24 -13.37
CA LEU A 195 2.63 -6.91 -14.06
C LEU A 195 2.13 -8.18 -14.74
N LEU A 196 1.05 -8.78 -14.24
CA LEU A 196 0.57 -10.07 -14.75
C LEU A 196 0.04 -9.90 -16.18
N ASN A 197 0.54 -10.73 -17.12
CA ASN A 197 -0.11 -10.85 -18.43
C ASN A 197 -0.97 -12.13 -18.48
N SER A 198 -0.51 -13.24 -17.88
CA SER A 198 -1.30 -14.48 -17.78
C SER A 198 -0.82 -15.42 -16.66
N ARG A 199 -1.75 -16.25 -16.14
CA ARG A 199 -1.50 -17.32 -15.17
C ARG A 199 -2.40 -18.51 -15.48
N PHE A 200 -1.82 -19.62 -15.93
CA PHE A 200 -2.52 -20.78 -16.47
C PHE A 200 -2.37 -22.03 -15.60
N ALA A 201 -3.47 -22.74 -15.40
CA ALA A 201 -3.49 -24.13 -14.95
C ALA A 201 -3.89 -25.02 -16.14
N TYR A 202 -2.94 -25.74 -16.73
CA TYR A 202 -3.19 -26.56 -17.92
C TYR A 202 -4.03 -27.78 -17.57
N ALA A 203 -4.97 -28.12 -18.47
CA ALA A 203 -5.97 -29.18 -18.27
C ALA A 203 -6.84 -29.06 -17.00
N ALA A 204 -6.85 -27.92 -16.30
CA ALA A 204 -7.85 -27.63 -15.28
C ALA A 204 -9.24 -27.46 -15.91
N ASN A 205 -10.29 -27.93 -15.21
CA ASN A 205 -11.68 -27.83 -15.68
C ASN A 205 -12.38 -26.53 -15.23
N GLN A 206 -11.80 -25.80 -14.29
CA GLN A 206 -12.33 -24.57 -13.71
C GLN A 206 -11.20 -23.64 -13.26
N THR A 207 -11.50 -22.37 -13.04
CA THR A 207 -10.59 -21.41 -12.42
C THR A 207 -10.18 -21.87 -11.01
N ILE A 208 -8.90 -21.78 -10.69
CA ILE A 208 -8.36 -22.09 -9.37
C ILE A 208 -7.95 -20.77 -8.71
N ARG A 209 -8.51 -20.50 -7.52
CA ARG A 209 -8.17 -19.36 -6.65
C ARG A 209 -8.37 -19.76 -5.19
N PHE A 210 -8.47 -18.82 -4.25
CA PHE A 210 -8.86 -19.14 -2.87
C PHE A 210 -10.19 -19.93 -2.82
N PRO A 211 -10.37 -20.92 -1.92
CA PRO A 211 -9.43 -21.40 -0.89
C PRO A 211 -8.37 -22.39 -1.38
N LEU A 212 -8.34 -22.77 -2.67
CA LEU A 212 -7.37 -23.70 -3.23
C LEU A 212 -5.97 -23.07 -3.43
N ASP A 213 -5.90 -21.76 -3.68
CA ASP A 213 -4.67 -20.95 -3.55
C ASP A 213 -4.76 -20.06 -2.30
N PRO A 214 -3.95 -20.29 -1.24
CA PRO A 214 -3.94 -19.48 -0.03
C PRO A 214 -3.54 -18.01 -0.23
N TYR A 215 -2.95 -17.66 -1.37
CA TYR A 215 -2.62 -16.28 -1.76
C TYR A 215 -3.68 -15.64 -2.67
N ASP A 216 -4.75 -16.37 -2.99
CA ASP A 216 -5.84 -15.94 -3.89
C ASP A 216 -5.35 -15.44 -5.27
N ARG A 217 -4.28 -16.03 -5.78
CA ARG A 217 -3.92 -15.89 -7.20
C ARG A 217 -4.98 -16.58 -8.05
N ILE A 218 -5.45 -15.90 -9.09
CA ILE A 218 -6.38 -16.48 -10.06
C ILE A 218 -5.59 -17.20 -11.14
N TRP A 219 -5.74 -18.52 -11.21
CA TRP A 219 -5.23 -19.38 -12.28
C TRP A 219 -6.39 -19.77 -13.20
N VAL A 220 -6.33 -19.37 -14.47
CA VAL A 220 -7.35 -19.72 -15.46
C VAL A 220 -7.02 -21.03 -16.18
N PRO A 221 -8.02 -21.82 -16.62
CA PRO A 221 -7.78 -23.00 -17.45
C PRO A 221 -6.93 -22.71 -18.68
N GLY A 222 -5.79 -23.40 -18.81
CA GLY A 222 -4.95 -23.36 -19.99
C GLY A 222 -5.58 -24.19 -21.12
N VAL A 223 -6.19 -23.51 -22.10
CA VAL A 223 -6.76 -24.16 -23.29
C VAL A 223 -5.65 -24.50 -24.28
N SER A 224 -5.52 -25.79 -24.61
CA SER A 224 -4.59 -26.28 -25.64
C SER A 224 -5.31 -27.09 -26.70
N THR A 225 -5.05 -26.81 -27.97
CA THR A 225 -5.47 -27.66 -29.09
C THR A 225 -4.39 -28.69 -29.39
N ASN A 226 -4.79 -29.90 -29.82
CA ASN A 226 -3.91 -31.00 -30.22
C ASN A 226 -2.97 -31.58 -29.13
N LEU A 227 -3.18 -31.24 -27.86
CA LEU A 227 -2.52 -31.88 -26.71
C LEU A 227 -3.49 -32.85 -26.00
N GLU A 228 -2.93 -33.79 -25.24
CA GLU A 228 -3.66 -34.72 -24.39
C GLU A 228 -3.67 -34.25 -22.93
N ASN A 229 -4.85 -34.26 -22.31
CA ASN A 229 -5.01 -33.94 -20.90
C ASN A 229 -4.63 -35.17 -20.07
N LEU A 230 -3.64 -35.03 -19.19
CA LEU A 230 -3.21 -36.04 -18.25
C LEU A 230 -3.65 -35.65 -16.84
N LYS A 231 -4.24 -36.60 -16.11
CA LYS A 231 -4.50 -36.47 -14.68
C LYS A 231 -3.28 -36.97 -13.90
N ASN A 232 -2.95 -36.31 -12.79
CA ASN A 232 -1.89 -36.74 -11.88
C ASN A 232 -2.40 -37.87 -10.96
N ASP A 233 -1.67 -38.99 -10.92
CA ASP A 233 -1.95 -40.13 -10.04
C ASP A 233 -1.41 -39.90 -8.61
N ALA A 234 -0.60 -38.85 -8.37
CA ALA A 234 -0.08 -38.51 -7.05
C ALA A 234 -1.16 -37.86 -6.16
N SER A 235 -1.52 -38.53 -5.06
CA SER A 235 -2.47 -38.00 -4.07
C SER A 235 -1.96 -36.75 -3.34
N ILE A 236 -0.64 -36.67 -3.11
CA ILE A 236 0.04 -35.53 -2.51
C ILE A 236 1.23 -35.17 -3.41
N ILE A 237 1.37 -33.89 -3.72
CA ILE A 237 2.50 -33.34 -4.48
C ILE A 237 3.23 -32.37 -3.55
N ASN A 238 4.50 -32.64 -3.26
CA ASN A 238 5.30 -31.76 -2.42
C ASN A 238 5.72 -30.51 -3.21
N VAL A 239 5.11 -29.38 -2.86
CA VAL A 239 5.43 -28.05 -3.40
C VAL A 239 6.51 -27.40 -2.53
N ASP A 240 7.76 -27.81 -2.78
CA ASP A 240 8.96 -27.25 -2.15
C ASP A 240 9.74 -26.44 -3.21
N VAL A 241 9.13 -25.35 -3.68
CA VAL A 241 9.69 -24.44 -4.71
C VAL A 241 9.36 -22.97 -4.38
N PRO A 242 10.26 -22.01 -4.68
CA PRO A 242 10.16 -20.59 -4.32
C PRO A 242 8.80 -19.90 -4.52
N ASP A 243 8.20 -19.96 -5.71
CA ASP A 243 6.94 -19.25 -5.98
C ASP A 243 5.69 -20.01 -5.50
N ASN A 244 5.88 -21.22 -4.98
CA ASN A 244 4.89 -22.00 -4.23
C ASN A 244 3.50 -22.05 -4.93
N PRO A 245 3.38 -22.63 -6.14
CA PRO A 245 2.10 -22.80 -6.82
C PRO A 245 1.17 -23.73 -6.02
N PRO A 246 -0.15 -23.50 -5.99
CA PRO A 246 -1.04 -24.31 -5.19
C PRO A 246 -1.12 -25.74 -5.76
N GLN A 247 -1.21 -26.75 -4.89
CA GLN A 247 -1.24 -28.16 -5.33
C GLN A 247 -2.34 -28.42 -6.39
N ALA A 248 -3.44 -27.67 -6.34
CA ALA A 248 -4.54 -27.77 -7.29
C ALA A 248 -4.13 -27.56 -8.77
N VAL A 249 -3.16 -26.68 -9.08
CA VAL A 249 -2.71 -26.48 -10.48
C VAL A 249 -1.78 -27.58 -11.00
N LEU A 250 -1.38 -28.51 -10.12
CA LEU A 250 -0.47 -29.61 -10.42
C LEU A 250 -1.20 -30.97 -10.55
N GLN A 251 -2.51 -30.98 -10.28
CA GLN A 251 -3.38 -32.16 -10.37
C GLN A 251 -3.62 -32.63 -11.81
N ASN A 252 -3.37 -31.77 -12.80
CA ASN A 252 -3.45 -32.11 -14.22
C ASN A 252 -2.19 -31.60 -14.94
N ALA A 253 -1.99 -32.08 -16.16
CA ALA A 253 -1.00 -31.60 -17.11
C ALA A 253 -1.55 -31.71 -18.54
N VAL A 254 -0.92 -31.01 -19.47
CA VAL A 254 -1.06 -31.27 -20.92
C VAL A 254 0.23 -31.87 -21.46
N ALA A 255 0.12 -32.82 -22.37
CA ALA A 255 1.24 -33.47 -23.05
C ALA A 255 1.01 -33.60 -24.57
N THR A 256 2.07 -33.78 -25.35
CA THR A 256 1.90 -34.25 -26.75
C THR A 256 1.65 -35.75 -26.78
N ARG A 257 1.23 -36.29 -27.94
CA ARG A 257 0.93 -37.72 -28.10
C ARG A 257 2.17 -38.60 -28.19
N ASN A 258 3.30 -38.03 -28.62
CA ASN A 258 4.49 -38.76 -29.01
C ASN A 258 5.76 -37.97 -28.66
N THR A 259 6.86 -38.67 -28.40
CA THR A 259 8.20 -38.10 -28.17
C THR A 259 8.78 -37.35 -29.38
N SER A 260 8.17 -37.47 -30.56
CA SER A 260 8.54 -36.71 -31.77
C SER A 260 7.83 -35.35 -31.89
N GLN A 261 7.06 -34.93 -30.88
CA GLN A 261 6.27 -33.70 -30.89
C GLN A 261 6.61 -32.80 -29.70
N MET A 262 6.88 -31.52 -29.97
CA MET A 262 7.05 -30.48 -28.97
C MET A 262 5.72 -29.83 -28.54
N ILE A 263 5.63 -29.37 -27.30
CA ILE A 263 4.56 -28.45 -26.86
C ILE A 263 4.96 -27.03 -27.24
N THR A 264 4.10 -26.31 -27.97
CA THR A 264 4.31 -24.88 -28.24
C THR A 264 3.67 -24.03 -27.13
N LEU A 265 4.48 -23.24 -26.44
CA LEU A 265 4.08 -22.29 -25.38
C LEU A 265 4.04 -20.88 -25.98
N GLY A 266 3.09 -20.66 -26.89
CA GLY A 266 2.95 -19.40 -27.62
C GLY A 266 2.43 -18.24 -26.76
N LEU A 267 2.84 -17.02 -27.10
CA LEU A 267 2.47 -15.79 -26.39
C LEU A 267 1.22 -15.09 -26.96
N GLY A 268 0.55 -15.69 -27.96
CA GLY A 268 -0.56 -15.08 -28.69
C GLY A 268 -1.85 -14.85 -27.88
N THR A 269 -1.89 -15.29 -26.62
CA THR A 269 -3.00 -15.05 -25.66
C THR A 269 -2.64 -14.03 -24.58
N LEU A 270 -1.47 -13.39 -24.64
CA LEU A 270 -1.07 -12.37 -23.66
C LEU A 270 -1.80 -11.03 -23.87
N ASN A 271 -2.03 -10.34 -22.76
CA ASN A 271 -2.51 -8.96 -22.78
C ASN A 271 -1.43 -8.02 -23.36
N TYR A 272 -1.81 -7.17 -24.30
CA TYR A 272 -0.92 -6.17 -24.91
C TYR A 272 -1.10 -4.79 -24.22
N PRO A 273 -0.04 -3.97 -24.04
CA PRO A 273 1.35 -4.20 -24.45
C PRO A 273 2.17 -5.00 -23.42
N ILE A 274 2.94 -5.97 -23.93
CA ILE A 274 3.97 -6.67 -23.15
C ILE A 274 5.13 -5.67 -22.91
N ARG A 275 5.47 -5.40 -21.65
CA ARG A 275 6.70 -4.67 -21.29
C ARG A 275 7.87 -5.63 -21.09
N HIS A 276 9.09 -5.14 -21.29
CA HIS A 276 10.33 -5.88 -21.06
C HIS A 276 11.15 -5.22 -19.92
N PRO A 277 11.92 -6.00 -19.13
CA PRO A 277 12.08 -7.45 -19.21
C PRO A 277 10.84 -8.23 -18.72
N ALA A 278 10.73 -9.50 -19.13
CA ALA A 278 9.70 -10.42 -18.67
C ALA A 278 10.21 -11.32 -17.54
N TYR A 279 9.30 -11.67 -16.62
CA TYR A 279 9.44 -12.78 -15.67
C TYR A 279 8.48 -13.90 -16.08
N ILE A 280 9.00 -15.10 -16.29
CA ILE A 280 8.22 -16.28 -16.72
C ILE A 280 8.55 -17.41 -15.74
N ASN A 281 7.54 -18.15 -15.28
CA ASN A 281 7.73 -19.35 -14.48
C ASN A 281 6.85 -20.49 -15.03
N TRP A 282 7.41 -21.69 -15.15
CA TRP A 282 6.68 -22.90 -15.54
C TRP A 282 6.88 -24.00 -14.52
N TYR A 283 5.79 -24.73 -14.25
CA TYR A 283 5.74 -25.74 -13.22
C TYR A 283 5.46 -27.12 -13.82
N PHE A 284 6.30 -28.07 -13.44
CA PHE A 284 6.26 -29.44 -13.93
C PHE A 284 6.19 -30.43 -12.76
N SER A 285 5.21 -31.32 -12.79
CA SER A 285 5.09 -32.46 -11.89
C SER A 285 4.74 -33.68 -12.74
N GLU A 286 5.50 -34.76 -12.57
CA GLU A 286 5.22 -35.98 -13.32
C GLU A 286 3.90 -36.58 -12.83
N VAL A 287 3.05 -36.97 -13.79
CA VAL A 287 1.69 -37.42 -13.53
C VAL A 287 1.59 -38.90 -13.19
N LYS A 288 2.63 -39.69 -13.49
CA LYS A 288 2.67 -41.15 -13.24
C LYS A 288 3.98 -41.58 -12.62
N GLN A 289 3.93 -42.57 -11.74
CA GLN A 289 5.14 -43.22 -11.24
C GLN A 289 5.79 -44.04 -12.38
N LEU A 290 6.83 -43.50 -13.00
CA LEU A 290 7.59 -44.16 -14.06
C LEU A 290 8.47 -45.30 -13.50
N ASN A 291 8.69 -46.34 -14.31
CA ASN A 291 9.64 -47.42 -14.03
C ASN A 291 11.10 -46.95 -14.17
N SER A 292 12.06 -47.72 -13.67
CA SER A 292 13.50 -47.38 -13.71
C SER A 292 14.09 -47.27 -15.13
N SER A 293 13.45 -47.87 -16.14
CA SER A 293 13.80 -47.77 -17.56
C SER A 293 13.04 -46.66 -18.30
N GLU A 294 12.10 -45.98 -17.65
CA GLU A 294 11.26 -44.96 -18.24
C GLU A 294 11.68 -43.58 -17.74
N ILE A 295 11.86 -42.66 -18.68
CA ILE A 295 12.24 -41.28 -18.40
C ILE A 295 11.39 -40.33 -19.24
N ARG A 296 10.91 -39.26 -18.59
CA ARG A 296 10.43 -38.08 -19.28
C ARG A 296 11.50 -37.01 -19.15
N SER A 297 12.12 -36.65 -20.28
CA SER A 297 13.17 -35.64 -20.35
C SER A 297 12.90 -34.70 -21.52
N PHE A 298 12.91 -33.40 -21.27
CA PHE A 298 12.68 -32.39 -22.31
C PHE A 298 13.46 -31.11 -22.00
N ARG A 299 13.48 -30.18 -22.96
CA ARG A 299 14.18 -28.90 -22.84
C ARG A 299 13.28 -27.77 -23.35
N VAL A 300 13.39 -26.61 -22.73
CA VAL A 300 12.81 -25.37 -23.26
C VAL A 300 13.66 -24.90 -24.42
N PHE A 301 13.00 -24.58 -25.53
CA PHE A 301 13.57 -23.85 -26.65
C PHE A 301 12.96 -22.43 -26.70
N LYS A 302 13.76 -21.45 -27.11
CA LYS A 302 13.31 -20.08 -27.44
C LYS A 302 13.67 -19.83 -28.91
N ASN A 303 12.68 -19.53 -29.74
CA ASN A 303 12.85 -19.30 -31.19
C ASN A 303 13.67 -20.43 -31.86
N ASN A 304 13.31 -21.68 -31.57
CA ASN A 304 13.97 -22.90 -32.06
C ASN A 304 15.45 -23.09 -31.63
N LEU A 305 15.94 -22.33 -30.65
CA LEU A 305 17.25 -22.55 -30.03
C LEU A 305 17.11 -23.11 -28.61
N PRO A 306 17.97 -24.07 -28.18
CA PRO A 306 17.99 -24.57 -26.81
C PRO A 306 18.16 -23.43 -25.80
N PHE A 307 17.24 -23.34 -24.84
CA PHE A 307 17.17 -22.22 -23.89
C PHE A 307 17.26 -22.66 -22.42
N SER A 308 17.01 -23.94 -22.11
CA SER A 308 17.21 -24.51 -20.76
C SER A 308 18.25 -25.63 -20.71
N LEU A 309 18.63 -26.01 -19.49
CA LEU A 309 19.15 -27.35 -19.21
C LEU A 309 18.01 -28.40 -19.36
N PRO A 310 18.33 -29.70 -19.47
CA PRO A 310 17.33 -30.78 -19.36
C PRO A 310 16.43 -30.64 -18.13
N ILE A 311 15.12 -30.73 -18.36
CA ILE A 311 14.07 -30.79 -17.34
C ILE A 311 13.61 -32.24 -17.24
N VAL A 312 13.63 -32.78 -16.02
CA VAL A 312 13.15 -34.13 -15.68
C VAL A 312 12.15 -33.99 -14.53
N PRO A 313 10.83 -33.94 -14.81
CA PRO A 313 9.82 -33.88 -13.76
C PRO A 313 9.86 -35.15 -12.90
N ARG A 314 9.39 -35.03 -11.65
CA ARG A 314 9.40 -36.13 -10.66
C ARG A 314 8.01 -36.35 -10.10
N PHE A 315 7.64 -37.62 -9.91
CA PHE A 315 6.33 -37.97 -9.37
C PHE A 315 6.21 -37.49 -7.92
N GLY A 316 5.07 -36.89 -7.58
CA GLY A 316 4.81 -36.32 -6.25
C GLY A 316 5.70 -35.14 -5.85
N LYS A 317 6.42 -34.50 -6.79
CA LYS A 317 7.23 -33.28 -6.55
C LYS A 317 7.04 -32.26 -7.67
N VAL A 318 7.45 -31.03 -7.42
CA VAL A 318 7.45 -29.93 -8.40
C VAL A 318 8.87 -29.65 -8.88
N VAL A 319 9.01 -29.41 -10.17
CA VAL A 319 10.15 -28.70 -10.76
C VAL A 319 9.62 -27.34 -11.21
N GLU A 320 10.16 -26.30 -10.59
CA GLU A 320 9.99 -24.91 -10.99
C GLU A 320 11.07 -24.55 -12.00
N TYR A 321 10.70 -23.86 -13.08
CA TYR A 321 11.68 -23.36 -14.05
C TYR A 321 11.30 -21.95 -14.50
N PHE A 322 12.12 -20.97 -14.10
CA PHE A 322 11.84 -19.56 -14.27
C PHE A 322 12.95 -18.79 -15.01
N PHE A 323 12.58 -17.63 -15.53
CA PHE A 323 13.46 -16.59 -16.06
C PHE A 323 13.03 -15.24 -15.53
N SER A 324 13.98 -14.37 -15.14
CA SER A 324 13.68 -13.08 -14.50
C SER A 324 14.19 -11.83 -15.22
N ASN A 325 14.88 -11.98 -16.34
CA ASN A 325 15.38 -10.86 -17.13
C ASN A 325 15.41 -11.22 -18.62
N LEU A 326 14.22 -11.37 -19.23
CA LEU A 326 14.12 -11.81 -20.62
C LEU A 326 13.49 -10.75 -21.53
N SER A 327 14.25 -10.29 -22.51
CA SER A 327 13.71 -9.52 -23.64
C SER A 327 12.95 -10.44 -24.58
N ILE A 328 11.70 -10.10 -24.86
CA ILE A 328 10.82 -10.84 -25.77
C ILE A 328 10.00 -9.87 -26.63
N THR A 329 9.44 -10.41 -27.71
CA THR A 329 8.49 -9.77 -28.63
C THR A 329 7.23 -10.65 -28.74
N ILE A 330 6.18 -10.16 -29.40
CA ILE A 330 4.99 -10.97 -29.70
C ILE A 330 5.32 -12.22 -30.55
N ASP A 331 6.36 -12.14 -31.39
CA ASP A 331 6.85 -13.24 -32.23
C ASP A 331 7.78 -14.21 -31.47
N THR A 332 8.11 -13.92 -30.21
CA THR A 332 8.94 -14.82 -29.40
C THR A 332 8.14 -16.08 -29.07
N ASN A 333 8.66 -17.21 -29.53
CA ASN A 333 8.03 -18.51 -29.31
C ASN A 333 8.86 -19.35 -28.34
N PHE A 334 8.17 -20.00 -27.40
CA PHE A 334 8.77 -21.01 -26.53
C PHE A 334 8.20 -22.39 -26.88
N SER A 335 9.01 -23.43 -26.73
CA SER A 335 8.52 -24.80 -26.84
C SER A 335 9.22 -25.75 -25.88
N LEU A 336 8.56 -26.86 -25.56
CA LEU A 336 9.10 -27.98 -24.79
C LEU A 336 9.36 -29.13 -25.74
N ASP A 337 10.62 -29.42 -26.02
CA ASP A 337 11.05 -30.43 -26.98
C ASP A 337 11.67 -31.65 -26.25
N PRO A 338 11.23 -32.89 -26.51
CA PRO A 338 11.79 -34.08 -25.87
C PRO A 338 13.26 -34.28 -26.19
N LEU A 339 14.01 -34.82 -25.23
CA LEU A 339 15.36 -35.31 -25.51
C LEU A 339 15.29 -36.68 -26.19
N GLY A 340 16.33 -37.01 -26.96
CA GLY A 340 16.38 -38.27 -27.73
C GLY A 340 16.42 -39.55 -26.88
N ASP A 341 16.64 -39.42 -25.56
CA ASP A 341 16.54 -40.51 -24.57
C ASP A 341 15.18 -40.58 -23.87
N SER A 342 14.28 -39.60 -24.09
CA SER A 342 12.96 -39.57 -23.46
C SER A 342 12.06 -40.67 -23.99
N THR A 343 11.56 -41.52 -23.08
CA THR A 343 10.56 -42.54 -23.41
C THR A 343 9.14 -41.97 -23.43
N HIS A 344 8.94 -40.79 -22.85
CA HIS A 344 7.64 -40.13 -22.71
C HIS A 344 7.62 -38.71 -23.33
N PRO A 345 6.47 -38.25 -23.87
CA PRO A 345 6.33 -36.90 -24.44
C PRO A 345 6.57 -35.79 -23.38
N PRO A 346 6.81 -34.52 -23.77
CA PRO A 346 6.91 -33.45 -22.79
C PRO A 346 5.56 -33.22 -22.12
N LEU A 347 5.55 -32.63 -20.92
CA LEU A 347 4.33 -32.18 -20.25
C LEU A 347 4.50 -30.80 -19.63
N ILE A 348 3.40 -30.14 -19.29
CA ILE A 348 3.36 -28.93 -18.45
C ILE A 348 2.08 -28.91 -17.62
N ASN A 349 2.18 -28.49 -16.35
CA ASN A 349 1.06 -28.44 -15.42
C ASN A 349 0.52 -27.01 -15.27
N ALA A 350 1.41 -26.04 -15.05
CA ALA A 350 1.03 -24.64 -14.86
C ALA A 350 2.10 -23.69 -15.37
N GLY A 351 1.72 -22.43 -15.57
CA GLY A 351 2.63 -21.38 -16.02
C GLY A 351 2.17 -19.98 -15.62
N GLU A 352 3.12 -19.12 -15.33
CA GLU A 352 2.93 -17.70 -15.01
C GLU A 352 3.78 -16.84 -15.95
N PHE A 353 3.19 -15.75 -16.43
CA PHE A 353 3.86 -14.76 -17.24
C PHE A 353 3.58 -13.35 -16.70
N PHE A 354 4.66 -12.62 -16.44
CA PHE A 354 4.62 -11.22 -16.06
C PHE A 354 5.57 -10.38 -16.91
N SER A 355 5.23 -9.12 -17.08
CA SER A 355 6.16 -8.06 -17.44
C SER A 355 6.70 -7.42 -16.16
N ILE A 356 7.97 -7.04 -16.13
CA ILE A 356 8.55 -6.29 -15.03
C ILE A 356 8.37 -4.80 -15.33
N SER A 357 7.99 -4.01 -14.33
CA SER A 357 7.84 -2.56 -14.47
C SER A 357 9.20 -1.85 -14.57
N ASP A 358 9.17 -0.57 -14.93
CA ASP A 358 10.26 0.35 -14.62
C ASP A 358 10.46 0.46 -13.10
N ALA A 359 11.56 1.10 -12.67
CA ALA A 359 11.82 1.30 -11.26
C ALA A 359 10.71 2.13 -10.59
N LEU A 360 10.15 1.62 -9.49
CA LEU A 360 9.05 2.25 -8.77
C LEU A 360 9.49 3.58 -8.14
N THR A 361 8.65 4.60 -8.26
CA THR A 361 8.89 5.91 -7.60
C THR A 361 8.92 5.80 -6.08
N ASP A 362 9.59 6.74 -5.40
CA ASP A 362 9.47 6.94 -3.95
C ASP A 362 8.28 7.86 -3.59
N GLY A 363 7.62 8.42 -4.60
CA GLY A 363 6.52 9.36 -4.50
C GLY A 363 6.98 10.81 -4.44
N THR A 364 6.03 11.71 -4.20
CA THR A 364 6.28 13.10 -3.83
C THR A 364 7.05 13.16 -2.51
N ASN A 365 7.91 14.19 -2.36
CA ASN A 365 8.72 14.40 -1.18
C ASN A 365 7.90 14.43 0.13
N ASN A 366 8.37 13.71 1.15
CA ASN A 366 7.65 13.56 2.42
C ASN A 366 7.34 14.89 3.13
N ASN A 367 8.22 15.90 3.04
CA ASN A 367 7.95 17.22 3.62
C ASN A 367 6.71 17.89 3.00
N ASP A 368 6.52 17.69 1.69
CA ASP A 368 5.38 18.23 0.96
C ASP A 368 4.12 17.41 1.26
N VAL A 369 4.22 16.08 1.29
CA VAL A 369 3.12 15.18 1.68
C VAL A 369 2.62 15.50 3.10
N GLU A 370 3.51 15.72 4.07
CA GLU A 370 3.15 16.12 5.43
C GLU A 370 2.50 17.50 5.49
N GLY A 371 3.01 18.49 4.74
CA GLY A 371 2.42 19.82 4.67
C GLY A 371 1.03 19.84 4.02
N LEU A 372 0.84 19.04 2.97
CA LEU A 372 -0.46 18.79 2.35
C LEU A 372 -1.42 18.09 3.31
N ALA A 373 -0.95 17.11 4.09
CA ALA A 373 -1.75 16.45 5.12
C ALA A 373 -2.19 17.43 6.23
N SER A 374 -1.34 18.40 6.63
CA SER A 374 -1.76 19.49 7.53
C SER A 374 -2.93 20.31 6.97
N LEU A 375 -2.90 20.62 5.67
CA LEU A 375 -3.99 21.34 4.98
C LEU A 375 -5.28 20.50 4.94
N GLN A 376 -5.20 19.21 4.60
CA GLN A 376 -6.34 18.30 4.56
C GLN A 376 -6.94 18.02 5.96
N ASN A 377 -6.11 18.00 6.99
CA ASN A 377 -6.56 17.87 8.37
C ASN A 377 -7.35 19.09 8.81
N ALA A 378 -6.88 20.31 8.50
CA ALA A 378 -7.57 21.55 8.83
C ALA A 378 -8.83 21.80 7.98
N PHE A 379 -8.79 21.46 6.69
CA PHE A 379 -9.83 21.79 5.72
C PHE A 379 -10.43 20.53 5.11
N SER A 380 -11.63 20.14 5.57
CA SER A 380 -12.31 18.91 5.15
C SER A 380 -12.54 18.80 3.64
N VAL A 381 -12.80 19.92 2.95
CA VAL A 381 -12.95 19.97 1.48
C VAL A 381 -11.74 19.41 0.73
N LEU A 382 -10.53 19.53 1.30
CA LEU A 382 -9.30 19.04 0.67
C LEU A 382 -9.08 17.53 0.82
N ARG A 383 -9.88 16.83 1.64
CA ARG A 383 -9.75 15.37 1.88
C ARG A 383 -10.26 14.50 0.73
N GLU A 384 -10.93 15.09 -0.25
CA GLU A 384 -11.33 14.40 -1.49
C GLU A 384 -10.14 14.09 -2.41
N TRP A 385 -8.99 14.75 -2.21
CA TRP A 385 -7.74 14.46 -2.92
C TRP A 385 -6.95 13.35 -2.23
N ASN A 386 -6.70 12.24 -2.93
CA ASN A 386 -6.05 11.04 -2.39
C ASN A 386 -4.95 10.53 -3.35
N GLY A 387 -4.18 9.53 -2.90
CA GLY A 387 -3.00 9.01 -3.59
C GLY A 387 -1.83 10.00 -3.61
N ASP A 388 -0.80 9.72 -4.40
CA ASP A 388 0.35 10.62 -4.52
C ASP A 388 -0.07 11.99 -5.11
N PRO A 389 0.34 13.12 -4.52
CA PRO A 389 -0.14 14.43 -4.93
C PRO A 389 0.43 14.90 -6.28
N CYS A 390 1.66 14.54 -6.64
CA CYS A 390 2.28 14.95 -7.91
C CYS A 390 2.24 13.85 -8.99
N LEU A 391 2.20 12.57 -8.60
CA LEU A 391 2.47 11.45 -9.50
C LEU A 391 1.24 10.55 -9.82
N PRO A 392 1.27 9.86 -10.97
CA PRO A 392 2.15 10.12 -12.11
C PRO A 392 1.76 11.43 -12.81
N ALA A 393 2.74 12.15 -13.35
CA ALA A 393 2.48 13.32 -14.19
C ALA A 393 1.76 12.90 -15.49
N PRO A 394 0.85 13.72 -16.05
CA PRO A 394 0.48 15.09 -15.66
C PRO A 394 -0.70 15.15 -14.66
N TYR A 395 -0.97 14.08 -13.92
CA TYR A 395 -2.15 13.93 -13.06
C TYR A 395 -1.90 14.38 -11.61
N SER A 396 -1.22 15.50 -11.40
CA SER A 396 -1.11 16.11 -10.07
C SER A 396 -2.46 16.62 -9.57
N TRP A 397 -2.61 16.82 -8.25
CA TRP A 397 -3.82 17.43 -7.69
C TRP A 397 -4.07 18.82 -8.29
N GLU A 398 -5.33 19.14 -8.62
CA GLU A 398 -5.69 20.30 -9.45
C GLU A 398 -5.35 21.68 -8.82
N TRP A 399 -5.07 21.72 -7.51
CA TRP A 399 -4.70 22.93 -6.77
C TRP A 399 -3.21 23.04 -6.44
N ILE A 400 -2.35 22.17 -7.00
CA ILE A 400 -0.89 22.25 -6.83
C ILE A 400 -0.14 22.24 -8.16
N ASN A 401 1.05 22.84 -8.17
CA ASN A 401 2.07 22.55 -9.19
C ASN A 401 3.25 21.84 -8.54
N CYS A 402 3.85 20.91 -9.29
CA CYS A 402 5.01 20.15 -8.87
C CYS A 402 6.19 20.31 -9.83
N THR A 403 7.40 20.01 -9.36
CA THR A 403 8.56 19.83 -10.24
C THR A 403 8.48 18.50 -11.01
N GLY A 404 9.26 18.38 -12.10
CA GLY A 404 9.38 17.17 -12.91
C GLY A 404 10.52 16.23 -12.47
N ASP A 405 11.02 16.38 -11.24
CA ASP A 405 12.12 15.57 -10.70
C ASP A 405 11.67 14.14 -10.36
N THR A 406 12.62 13.22 -10.14
CA THR A 406 12.33 11.83 -9.73
C THR A 406 11.62 11.73 -8.38
N ILE A 407 11.86 12.69 -7.48
CA ILE A 407 11.11 12.93 -6.24
C ILE A 407 10.52 14.34 -6.35
N PRO A 408 9.30 14.49 -6.88
CA PRO A 408 8.70 15.80 -7.11
C PRO A 408 8.61 16.64 -5.84
N ARG A 409 8.79 17.96 -6.02
CA ARG A 409 8.56 18.98 -5.00
C ARG A 409 7.34 19.81 -5.34
N VAL A 410 6.55 20.19 -4.34
CA VAL A 410 5.40 21.10 -4.53
C VAL A 410 5.89 22.55 -4.52
N THR A 411 5.64 23.26 -5.62
CA THR A 411 6.12 24.65 -5.85
C THR A 411 5.03 25.70 -5.81
N SER A 412 3.77 25.30 -5.97
CA SER A 412 2.61 26.21 -5.93
C SER A 412 1.44 25.60 -5.20
N LEU A 413 0.74 26.41 -4.39
CA LEU A 413 -0.61 26.14 -3.89
C LEU A 413 -1.58 27.16 -4.49
N ASN A 414 -2.64 26.69 -5.16
CA ASN A 414 -3.73 27.50 -5.70
C ASN A 414 -5.06 27.07 -5.09
N LEU A 415 -5.34 27.62 -3.91
CA LEU A 415 -6.52 27.34 -3.09
C LEU A 415 -7.53 28.51 -3.14
N ASN A 416 -7.50 29.30 -4.21
CA ASN A 416 -8.41 30.42 -4.45
C ASN A 416 -9.87 29.94 -4.57
N GLY A 417 -10.79 30.47 -3.75
CA GLY A 417 -12.23 30.19 -3.88
C GLY A 417 -12.68 28.82 -3.33
N PHE A 418 -11.87 28.15 -2.50
CA PHE A 418 -12.17 26.81 -1.96
C PHE A 418 -13.14 26.82 -0.76
N ASN A 419 -13.72 27.98 -0.40
CA ASN A 419 -14.55 28.18 0.80
C ASN A 419 -13.86 27.71 2.10
N LEU A 420 -12.54 27.83 2.19
CA LEU A 420 -11.77 27.45 3.37
C LEU A 420 -12.14 28.31 4.57
N THR A 421 -12.31 27.69 5.74
CA THR A 421 -12.71 28.37 6.98
C THR A 421 -11.78 27.99 8.13
N GLY A 422 -11.62 28.90 9.10
CA GLY A 422 -10.77 28.68 10.27
C GLY A 422 -9.32 29.15 10.08
N PRO A 423 -8.43 28.88 11.04
CA PRO A 423 -7.04 29.31 11.00
C PRO A 423 -6.22 28.51 9.97
N LEU A 424 -5.22 29.18 9.38
CA LEU A 424 -4.27 28.52 8.49
C LEU A 424 -3.33 27.59 9.29
N PRO A 425 -3.24 26.27 8.95
CA PRO A 425 -2.39 25.32 9.66
C PRO A 425 -0.90 25.52 9.33
N ASP A 426 -0.03 24.85 10.07
CA ASP A 426 1.41 24.84 9.78
C ASP A 426 1.75 23.83 8.67
N PHE A 427 2.24 24.34 7.55
CA PHE A 427 2.82 23.60 6.43
C PHE A 427 4.22 24.13 6.08
N SER A 428 4.94 24.68 7.07
CA SER A 428 6.29 25.25 6.92
C SER A 428 7.35 24.29 6.37
N LYS A 429 7.11 22.98 6.44
CA LYS A 429 7.97 21.94 5.84
C LYS A 429 7.99 22.00 4.31
N MET A 430 6.99 22.58 3.66
CA MET A 430 6.90 22.70 2.19
C MET A 430 7.88 23.75 1.64
N ASP A 431 9.16 23.54 1.86
CA ASP A 431 10.24 24.52 1.66
C ASP A 431 10.50 24.89 0.17
N ALA A 432 9.99 24.08 -0.76
CA ALA A 432 10.01 24.34 -2.20
C ALA A 432 8.92 25.30 -2.68
N LEU A 433 7.97 25.71 -1.83
CA LEU A 433 6.88 26.62 -2.24
C LEU A 433 7.40 27.99 -2.69
N GLU A 434 7.07 28.33 -3.92
CA GLU A 434 7.33 29.63 -4.54
C GLU A 434 6.08 30.53 -4.55
N THR A 435 4.90 29.91 -4.71
CA THR A 435 3.61 30.59 -4.86
C THR A 435 2.56 30.01 -3.93
N ILE A 436 1.85 30.87 -3.21
CA ILE A 436 0.68 30.51 -2.40
C ILE A 436 -0.44 31.49 -2.73
N ASP A 437 -1.51 31.03 -3.37
CA ASP A 437 -2.77 31.77 -3.54
C ASP A 437 -3.86 31.15 -2.64
N LEU A 438 -4.31 31.92 -1.64
CA LEU A 438 -5.34 31.57 -0.67
C LEU A 438 -6.54 32.53 -0.76
N ARG A 439 -6.63 33.36 -1.81
CA ARG A 439 -7.64 34.43 -1.88
C ARG A 439 -9.09 33.93 -1.99
N ASN A 440 -10.06 34.82 -1.77
CA ASN A 440 -11.49 34.51 -1.85
C ASN A 440 -11.89 33.31 -0.96
N ASN A 441 -11.47 33.34 0.31
CA ASN A 441 -11.82 32.32 1.29
C ASN A 441 -12.37 32.99 2.57
N SER A 442 -12.65 32.20 3.60
CA SER A 442 -13.08 32.67 4.92
C SER A 442 -12.09 32.22 6.01
N LEU A 443 -10.79 32.28 5.68
CA LEU A 443 -9.72 31.98 6.63
C LEU A 443 -9.65 33.06 7.71
N THR A 444 -9.49 32.65 8.96
CA THR A 444 -9.54 33.52 10.15
C THR A 444 -8.25 33.45 10.97
N GLY A 445 -8.18 34.25 12.03
CA GLY A 445 -7.02 34.28 12.94
C GLY A 445 -5.84 35.09 12.38
N PRO A 446 -4.68 35.05 13.05
CA PRO A 446 -3.50 35.79 12.63
C PRO A 446 -2.81 35.15 11.43
N VAL A 447 -2.21 35.97 10.56
CA VAL A 447 -1.31 35.50 9.50
C VAL A 447 -0.09 34.81 10.14
N PRO A 448 0.19 33.51 9.89
CA PRO A 448 1.26 32.79 10.58
C PRO A 448 2.67 33.30 10.24
N ASN A 449 3.56 33.35 11.24
CA ASN A 449 4.95 33.80 11.05
C ASN A 449 5.75 32.91 10.08
N PHE A 450 5.41 31.61 9.97
CA PHE A 450 6.14 30.63 9.16
C PHE A 450 6.08 30.90 7.65
N LEU A 451 5.05 31.60 7.17
CA LEU A 451 4.97 31.99 5.76
C LEU A 451 6.18 32.86 5.35
N GLY A 452 6.73 33.63 6.29
CA GLY A 452 7.96 34.40 6.09
C GLY A 452 9.26 33.62 6.33
N THR A 453 9.20 32.35 6.74
CA THR A 453 10.38 31.47 6.87
C THR A 453 10.54 30.50 5.70
N LEU A 454 9.51 30.30 4.87
CA LEU A 454 9.62 29.56 3.61
C LEU A 454 10.71 30.20 2.73
N PRO A 455 11.78 29.47 2.34
CA PRO A 455 12.96 30.08 1.71
C PRO A 455 12.63 30.59 0.31
N ASN A 456 11.95 29.78 -0.50
CA ASN A 456 11.73 30.02 -1.92
C ASN A 456 10.48 30.87 -2.25
N LEU A 457 9.70 31.28 -1.25
CA LEU A 457 8.43 31.99 -1.45
C LEU A 457 8.63 33.37 -2.12
N LYS A 458 8.07 33.51 -3.33
CA LYS A 458 8.09 34.70 -4.20
C LYS A 458 6.73 35.39 -4.27
N GLN A 459 5.63 34.63 -4.17
CA GLN A 459 4.27 35.15 -4.28
C GLN A 459 3.39 34.62 -3.14
N LEU A 460 2.71 35.53 -2.43
CA LEU A 460 1.76 35.21 -1.36
C LEU A 460 0.50 36.05 -1.49
N ASN A 461 -0.63 35.42 -1.79
CA ASN A 461 -1.91 36.09 -1.89
C ASN A 461 -2.86 35.61 -0.78
N LEU A 462 -3.13 36.52 0.16
CA LEU A 462 -4.03 36.36 1.29
C LEU A 462 -5.29 37.24 1.15
N ALA A 463 -5.53 37.81 -0.04
CA ALA A 463 -6.61 38.77 -0.22
C ALA A 463 -7.99 38.16 0.04
N ASP A 464 -8.99 39.00 0.33
CA ASP A 464 -10.40 38.64 0.36
C ASP A 464 -10.65 37.42 1.28
N ASN A 465 -10.33 37.63 2.56
CA ASN A 465 -10.34 36.66 3.65
C ASN A 465 -10.72 37.36 4.98
N GLN A 466 -10.68 36.64 6.10
CA GLN A 466 -11.05 37.14 7.43
C GLN A 466 -9.85 37.11 8.40
N PHE A 467 -8.62 37.23 7.89
CA PHE A 467 -7.42 37.30 8.72
C PHE A 467 -7.43 38.56 9.61
N SER A 468 -6.76 38.47 10.77
CA SER A 468 -6.77 39.49 11.80
C SER A 468 -5.38 39.80 12.37
N GLY A 469 -5.26 40.90 13.11
CA GLY A 469 -4.01 41.28 13.76
C GLY A 469 -3.08 42.04 12.82
N TYR A 470 -1.82 41.61 12.70
CA TYR A 470 -0.77 42.31 11.98
C TYR A 470 -0.02 41.39 11.02
N ILE A 471 0.47 41.94 9.90
CA ILE A 471 1.41 41.22 9.02
C ILE A 471 2.71 40.88 9.78
N PRO A 472 3.13 39.59 9.83
CA PRO A 472 4.42 39.17 10.36
C PRO A 472 5.63 39.94 9.84
N ARG A 473 6.55 40.31 10.75
CA ARG A 473 7.85 40.91 10.38
C ARG A 473 8.74 39.96 9.57
N SER A 474 8.50 38.65 9.61
CA SER A 474 9.20 37.68 8.75
C SER A 474 8.84 37.91 7.27
N LEU A 475 7.56 38.11 6.97
CA LEU A 475 7.08 38.46 5.62
C LEU A 475 7.60 39.83 5.17
N SER A 476 7.48 40.86 6.02
CA SER A 476 7.95 42.23 5.69
C SER A 476 9.47 42.35 5.48
N ARG A 477 10.26 41.32 5.80
CA ARG A 477 11.72 41.28 5.60
C ARG A 477 12.16 40.58 4.33
N LYS A 478 11.28 39.83 3.64
CA LYS A 478 11.61 39.21 2.35
C LYS A 478 11.50 40.26 1.25
N SER A 479 12.62 40.86 0.87
CA SER A 479 12.70 41.95 -0.13
C SER A 479 12.16 41.59 -1.52
N MET A 480 12.12 40.30 -1.87
CA MET A 480 11.64 39.78 -3.16
C MET A 480 10.26 39.10 -3.08
N LEU A 481 9.55 39.21 -1.95
CA LEU A 481 8.21 38.64 -1.79
C LEU A 481 7.14 39.63 -2.27
N ASN A 482 6.39 39.25 -3.30
CA ASN A 482 5.14 39.92 -3.65
C ASN A 482 4.02 39.41 -2.71
N ILE A 483 3.46 40.31 -1.89
CA ILE A 483 2.40 39.97 -0.93
C ILE A 483 1.14 40.81 -1.18
N SER A 484 0.00 40.14 -1.35
CA SER A 484 -1.33 40.75 -1.34
C SER A 484 -2.11 40.30 -0.12
N TYR A 485 -2.80 41.24 0.55
CA TYR A 485 -3.57 41.01 1.78
C TYR A 485 -4.78 41.95 1.90
N THR A 486 -5.19 42.59 0.80
CA THR A 486 -6.38 43.44 0.71
C THR A 486 -7.66 42.67 1.03
N GLY A 487 -8.77 43.35 1.33
CA GLY A 487 -10.05 42.66 1.59
C GLY A 487 -10.12 41.88 2.91
N ASN A 488 -9.13 42.02 3.80
CA ASN A 488 -9.17 41.47 5.16
C ASN A 488 -9.60 42.56 6.18
N PRO A 489 -10.83 42.55 6.71
CA PRO A 489 -11.39 43.72 7.41
C PRO A 489 -10.66 44.17 8.68
N VAL A 490 -9.93 43.25 9.34
CA VAL A 490 -9.28 43.48 10.65
C VAL A 490 -7.77 43.17 10.64
N LEU A 491 -7.18 43.02 9.46
CA LEU A 491 -5.74 42.82 9.28
C LEU A 491 -5.04 44.17 9.05
N ARG A 492 -3.99 44.44 9.83
CA ARG A 492 -3.27 45.72 9.82
C ARG A 492 -1.86 45.59 9.26
N SER A 493 -1.50 46.51 8.37
CA SER A 493 -0.09 46.75 8.04
C SER A 493 0.54 47.60 9.15
N GLY A 494 1.47 47.03 9.90
CA GLY A 494 2.10 47.75 11.01
C GLY A 494 2.90 46.86 11.95
N LYS A 495 3.73 47.48 12.79
CA LYS A 495 4.40 46.76 13.87
C LYS A 495 3.33 46.25 14.84
N SER A 496 3.33 44.94 15.12
CA SER A 496 2.84 44.45 16.41
C SER A 496 3.51 45.30 17.50
N GLU A 497 2.69 46.06 18.22
CA GLU A 497 3.07 46.51 19.55
C GLU A 497 3.36 45.25 20.36
N ARG A 498 4.49 45.23 21.06
CA ARG A 498 4.69 44.26 22.13
C ARG A 498 3.49 44.43 23.05
N SER A 499 2.69 43.38 23.23
CA SER A 499 1.84 43.29 24.38
C SER A 499 2.74 43.43 25.60
N LYS A 500 2.73 44.62 26.22
CA LYS A 500 3.25 44.80 27.57
C LYS A 500 2.28 44.10 28.49
N LEU A 501 2.31 42.76 28.48
CA LEU A 501 1.80 41.99 29.59
C LEU A 501 2.57 42.48 30.81
N PRO A 502 1.94 43.11 31.81
CA PRO A 502 2.66 43.43 33.03
C PRO A 502 3.10 42.11 33.63
N ILE A 503 4.38 42.00 33.95
CA ILE A 503 4.93 40.83 34.64
C ILE A 503 4.38 40.85 36.07
N ILE A 504 3.23 40.20 36.28
CA ILE A 504 2.69 39.92 37.63
C ILE A 504 3.29 38.60 38.12
N LEU A 505 4.62 38.52 38.10
CA LEU A 505 5.41 37.59 38.90
C LEU A 505 5.97 38.40 40.07
N GLY A 506 5.36 38.30 41.25
CA GLY A 506 5.85 39.07 42.41
C GLY A 506 5.06 38.97 43.73
N VAL A 507 3.78 38.56 43.74
CA VAL A 507 2.96 38.60 44.98
C VAL A 507 2.24 37.27 45.31
N THR A 508 1.99 36.39 44.34
CA THR A 508 1.25 35.14 44.59
C THR A 508 2.07 34.04 45.27
N ILE A 509 3.37 33.95 44.98
CA ILE A 509 4.25 32.88 45.51
C ILE A 509 4.43 32.97 47.05
N PRO A 510 4.71 34.15 47.66
CA PRO A 510 4.82 34.26 49.11
C PRO A 510 3.51 33.90 49.84
N VAL A 511 2.37 34.37 49.30
CA VAL A 511 1.06 34.16 49.94
C VAL A 511 0.68 32.68 49.95
N VAL A 512 0.90 31.95 48.86
CA VAL A 512 0.61 30.50 48.80
C VAL A 512 1.53 29.70 49.73
N PHE A 513 2.82 30.05 49.82
CA PHE A 513 3.74 29.41 50.76
C PHE A 513 3.36 29.66 52.24
N ILE A 514 3.01 30.90 52.59
CA ILE A 514 2.57 31.26 53.95
C ILE A 514 1.28 30.51 54.30
N PHE A 515 0.32 30.41 53.37
CA PHE A 515 -0.94 29.67 53.59
C PHE A 515 -0.69 28.17 53.76
N ALA A 516 0.20 27.56 52.97
CA ALA A 516 0.58 26.16 53.10
C ALA A 516 1.24 25.86 54.47
N ILE A 517 2.14 26.73 54.94
CA ILE A 517 2.78 26.60 56.26
C ILE A 517 1.72 26.72 57.37
N ALA A 518 0.78 27.66 57.28
CA ALA A 518 -0.30 27.81 58.25
C ALA A 518 -1.17 26.54 58.34
N VAL A 519 -1.55 25.95 57.21
CA VAL A 519 -2.31 24.68 57.16
C VAL A 519 -1.53 23.51 57.78
N ILE A 520 -0.21 23.43 57.54
CA ILE A 520 0.65 22.39 58.14
C ILE A 520 0.74 22.56 59.67
N LEU A 521 0.80 23.80 60.18
CA LEU A 521 0.83 24.08 61.62
C LEU A 521 -0.52 23.76 62.29
N VAL A 522 -1.64 24.15 61.68
CA VAL A 522 -2.99 23.83 62.20
C VAL A 522 -3.26 22.32 62.21
N THR A 523 -2.89 21.59 61.15
CA THR A 523 -3.06 20.13 61.10
C THR A 523 -2.15 19.40 62.09
N ARG A 524 -0.92 19.87 62.34
CA ARG A 524 -0.06 19.36 63.42
C ARG A 524 -0.60 19.67 64.81
N HIS A 525 -1.17 20.86 65.02
CA HIS A 525 -1.78 21.23 66.30
C HIS A 525 -3.02 20.37 66.60
N ASN A 526 -3.90 20.15 65.62
CA ASN A 526 -5.09 19.32 65.80
C ASN A 526 -4.74 17.83 65.99
N ARG A 527 -3.71 17.30 65.32
CA ARG A 527 -3.20 15.94 65.57
C ARG A 527 -2.58 15.75 66.97
N ARG A 528 -2.19 16.83 67.67
CA ARG A 528 -1.72 16.75 69.07
C ARG A 528 -2.83 16.71 70.12
N LYS A 529 -4.10 16.95 69.75
CA LYS A 529 -5.24 16.92 70.67
C LYS A 529 -6.09 15.63 70.64
N GLY A 530 -5.75 14.67 69.78
CA GLY A 530 -6.52 13.44 69.59
C GLY A 530 -5.67 12.17 69.62
N SER A 531 -5.12 11.82 70.78
CA SER A 531 -4.56 10.48 71.05
C SER A 531 -4.38 10.25 72.56
N LEU A 532 -5.41 9.71 73.21
CA LEU A 532 -5.33 9.17 74.57
C LEU A 532 -6.41 8.08 74.74
N LEU A 533 -5.99 6.91 75.23
CA LEU A 533 -6.80 5.70 75.54
C LEU A 533 -7.38 4.99 74.29
N SER A 534 -6.92 3.80 73.88
CA SER A 534 -6.90 2.55 74.66
C SER A 534 -5.94 1.45 74.12
N HIS A 535 -5.71 0.43 74.95
CA HIS A 535 -4.90 -0.80 74.75
C HIS A 535 -5.52 -1.89 75.67
N PRO A 536 -5.14 -3.19 75.62
CA PRO A 536 -4.43 -3.97 74.58
C PRO A 536 -5.13 -5.33 74.25
N GLU A 537 -4.53 -6.18 73.39
CA GLU A 537 -4.13 -7.57 73.72
C GLU A 537 -3.41 -8.31 72.55
N ASN A 538 -2.29 -8.98 72.88
CA ASN A 538 -1.82 -10.34 72.50
C ASN A 538 -2.16 -10.94 71.10
N ALA A 539 -1.29 -11.62 70.33
CA ALA A 539 0.13 -12.03 70.42
C ALA A 539 0.64 -12.42 68.98
N SER A 540 1.76 -13.10 68.65
CA SER A 540 2.94 -13.66 69.37
C SER A 540 4.10 -14.00 68.39
N ASN A 541 5.35 -13.94 68.88
CA ASN A 541 6.55 -14.73 68.53
C ASN A 541 7.26 -14.71 67.15
N ASN A 542 8.60 -14.79 67.29
CA ASN A 542 9.67 -15.21 66.37
C ASN A 542 9.98 -14.31 65.15
N GLY A 543 11.24 -13.98 64.84
CA GLY A 543 12.48 -14.23 65.57
C GLY A 543 13.74 -14.20 64.69
N MET A 544 14.84 -13.72 65.27
CA MET A 544 16.25 -13.92 64.88
C MET A 544 16.98 -12.87 64.00
N ARG A 545 18.16 -12.49 64.51
CA ARG A 545 19.23 -11.62 63.96
C ARG A 545 20.02 -12.39 62.88
N THR A 546 20.82 -11.78 61.98
CA THR A 546 22.14 -11.12 62.23
C THR A 546 22.55 -10.16 61.10
N ARG A 547 23.14 -8.98 61.42
CA ARG A 547 24.59 -8.63 61.24
C ARG A 547 25.25 -9.18 59.95
N GLY A 548 25.97 -8.42 59.13
CA GLY A 548 26.33 -6.98 59.17
C GLY A 548 27.71 -6.73 58.50
N VAL A 549 28.07 -5.45 58.26
CA VAL A 549 29.37 -4.97 57.67
C VAL A 549 29.52 -5.30 56.17
N GLY A 550 30.06 -4.46 55.28
CA GLY A 550 30.53 -3.07 55.37
C GLY A 550 31.82 -2.84 54.57
N ILE A 551 32.11 -1.56 54.25
CA ILE A 551 33.37 -0.99 53.70
C ILE A 551 33.46 -0.83 52.16
N GLU A 552 33.76 0.42 51.76
CA GLU A 552 34.11 0.90 50.41
C GLU A 552 35.60 0.64 50.09
N LEU A 553 35.98 0.60 48.80
CA LEU A 553 37.28 1.12 48.36
C LEU A 553 37.22 1.69 46.92
N ASN A 554 37.97 2.78 46.71
CA ASN A 554 38.24 3.42 45.41
C ASN A 554 39.19 2.59 44.53
N GLY A 555 39.15 2.84 43.21
CA GLY A 555 40.21 2.42 42.29
C GLY A 555 40.03 2.93 40.85
N ASN A 556 40.87 3.87 40.41
CA ASN A 556 41.01 4.26 39.00
C ASN A 556 41.87 3.24 38.24
N SER A 557 41.56 2.95 36.97
CA SER A 557 42.56 2.97 35.88
C SER A 557 41.99 2.72 34.46
N GLU A 558 42.35 3.65 33.57
CA GLU A 558 42.82 3.48 32.18
C GLU A 558 42.05 2.73 31.06
N GLU A 559 42.03 3.47 29.94
CA GLU A 559 41.84 3.14 28.53
C GLU A 559 42.11 1.72 28.00
N ARG A 560 41.29 1.31 27.01
CA ARG A 560 41.85 0.96 25.69
C ARG A 560 40.86 1.08 24.51
N PHE A 561 41.35 1.64 23.40
CA PHE A 561 40.69 1.60 22.09
C PHE A 561 40.72 0.20 21.47
N TYR A 562 39.72 -0.12 20.64
CA TYR A 562 39.91 -0.99 19.46
C TYR A 562 39.13 -0.46 18.26
N ARG A 563 39.82 -0.27 17.13
CA ARG A 563 39.23 -0.13 15.80
C ARG A 563 39.15 -1.52 15.15
N SER A 564 38.18 -1.71 14.26
CA SER A 564 38.14 -2.83 13.30
C SER A 564 37.98 -2.30 11.86
N PRO A 565 38.43 -3.03 10.82
CA PRO A 565 38.83 -2.42 9.55
C PRO A 565 37.94 -2.77 8.34
N THR A 566 38.11 -1.97 7.28
CA THR A 566 37.66 -2.25 5.91
C THR A 566 38.48 -3.36 5.23
N PRO A 567 37.90 -3.98 4.18
CA PRO A 567 38.67 -4.38 3.01
C PRO A 567 38.06 -3.84 1.68
N LEU A 568 38.89 -3.81 0.64
CA LEU A 568 38.56 -3.40 -0.73
C LEU A 568 38.83 -4.56 -1.71
N LEU A 569 37.99 -4.63 -2.75
CA LEU A 569 38.24 -5.11 -4.13
C LEU A 569 38.65 -6.58 -4.40
N GLY A 570 38.16 -7.06 -5.55
CA GLY A 570 38.55 -8.32 -6.19
C GLY A 570 37.68 -8.61 -7.41
N GLU A 571 38.07 -8.12 -8.59
CA GLU A 571 37.56 -8.61 -9.89
C GLU A 571 38.25 -9.95 -10.24
N GLY A 572 37.56 -10.78 -11.04
CA GLY A 572 38.06 -12.05 -11.58
C GLY A 572 37.05 -12.70 -12.52
#